data_AF-A0A7S1S4X1-F1
#
_entry.id   AF-A0A7S1S4X1-F1
#
_cell.length_a   1.000
_cell.length_b   1.000
_cell.length_c   1.000
_cell.angle_alpha   90.00
_cell.angle_beta   90.00
_cell.angle_gamma   90.00
#
_symmetry.space_group_name_H-M   'P 1'
#
loop_
_entity.id
_entity.type
_entity.pdbx_description
1 polymer ?
#
loop_
_entity_poly.entity_id
_entity_poly.type
_entity_poly.pdbx_seq_one_letter_code
_entity_poly.pdbx_strand_id
1 'polypeptide(L)'
;MKTALRLALAVSAAWLPAAAASRRAGARVTPVQKVIELMEGMLVKGKAEKHEEQVQFAAYKQFCDDTASAKTNAIAEAADQIELLTANIEKYTADAARLTKEIAGHDEDISVWTGDVKAATKVRNIEVADYEATHKDYSESMDALQRAIEVLKKQAYDRSQASFAQVSSLKNLKLVPREAKKAIDALLQQNPSVGPRGGG
;
A
#
# COMPACT_ATOMS: atom_id res chain seq x y z
N MET A 1 -52.74 -53.05 -3.20
CA MET A 1 -53.39 -54.26 -3.77
C MET A 1 -54.60 -54.62 -2.91
N LYS A 2 -55.78 -54.65 -3.52
CA LYS A 2 -56.95 -55.52 -3.26
C LYS A 2 -58.24 -54.79 -3.61
N THR A 3 -58.55 -54.85 -4.90
CA THR A 3 -59.86 -54.69 -5.51
C THR A 3 -60.67 -55.98 -5.30
N ALA A 4 -61.93 -55.84 -4.89
CA ALA A 4 -63.09 -56.73 -5.10
C ALA A 4 -64.19 -56.17 -4.20
N LEU A 5 -65.43 -55.95 -4.64
CA LEU A 5 -66.33 -57.04 -4.96
C LEU A 5 -67.55 -56.48 -5.71
N ARG A 6 -67.81 -57.06 -6.88
CA ARG A 6 -69.03 -56.89 -7.67
C ARG A 6 -70.16 -57.64 -6.99
N LEU A 7 -71.35 -57.03 -6.89
CA LEU A 7 -72.61 -57.76 -6.73
C LEU A 7 -73.48 -57.47 -7.94
N ALA A 8 -73.58 -58.47 -8.80
CA ALA A 8 -74.58 -58.55 -9.85
C ALA A 8 -75.80 -59.29 -9.29
N LEU A 9 -77.01 -58.82 -9.58
CA LEU A 9 -78.17 -59.69 -9.67
C LEU A 9 -79.15 -59.13 -10.71
N ALA A 10 -79.31 -59.88 -11.79
CA ALA A 10 -80.29 -59.69 -12.85
C ALA A 10 -81.09 -61.00 -12.97
N VAL A 11 -82.42 -60.93 -12.83
CA VAL A 11 -83.43 -61.95 -13.27
C VAL A 11 -84.74 -61.14 -13.48
N SER A 12 -85.18 -60.79 -14.69
CA SER A 12 -85.87 -61.60 -15.73
C SER A 12 -87.26 -62.14 -15.33
N ALA A 13 -88.34 -61.48 -15.76
CA ALA A 13 -89.54 -62.13 -16.32
C ALA A 13 -90.51 -61.12 -16.95
N ALA A 14 -91.06 -61.50 -18.10
CA ALA A 14 -91.76 -60.67 -19.07
C ALA A 14 -93.28 -60.53 -18.83
N TRP A 15 -93.84 -59.36 -19.17
CA TRP A 15 -95.20 -59.23 -19.73
C TRP A 15 -95.28 -57.99 -20.63
N LEU A 16 -95.88 -58.13 -21.82
CA LEU A 16 -96.11 -57.12 -22.87
C LEU A 16 -97.51 -57.42 -23.46
N PRO A 17 -98.28 -56.49 -24.09
CA PRO A 17 -98.21 -55.03 -24.18
C PRO A 17 -99.54 -54.32 -23.80
N ALA A 18 -99.47 -53.05 -23.36
CA ALA A 18 -100.60 -52.12 -23.52
C ALA A 18 -100.09 -50.85 -24.19
N ALA A 19 -100.37 -50.74 -25.49
CA ALA A 19 -100.16 -49.55 -26.27
C ALA A 19 -101.10 -48.44 -25.78
N ALA A 20 -100.61 -47.59 -24.90
CA ALA A 20 -101.13 -46.25 -24.71
C ALA A 20 -100.09 -45.26 -25.21
N ALA A 21 -100.12 -45.02 -26.51
CA ALA A 21 -99.53 -43.84 -27.11
C ALA A 21 -100.27 -42.61 -26.58
N SER A 22 -99.90 -42.12 -25.39
CA SER A 22 -100.28 -40.79 -24.94
C SER A 22 -99.02 -39.95 -24.84
N ARG A 23 -98.77 -39.29 -25.97
CA ARG A 23 -98.14 -37.97 -26.10
C ARG A 23 -96.78 -37.84 -25.43
N ARG A 24 -95.74 -37.86 -26.28
CA ARG A 24 -94.62 -36.93 -26.11
C ARG A 24 -95.22 -35.54 -25.82
N ALA A 25 -95.22 -35.15 -24.56
CA ALA A 25 -95.18 -33.73 -24.21
C ALA A 25 -93.78 -33.27 -24.64
N GLY A 26 -93.61 -33.06 -25.94
CA GLY A 26 -92.58 -32.16 -26.41
C GLY A 26 -92.88 -30.87 -25.69
N ALA A 27 -92.02 -30.50 -24.75
CA ALA A 27 -92.05 -29.20 -24.10
C ALA A 27 -91.97 -28.18 -25.23
N ARG A 28 -93.13 -27.73 -25.72
CA ARG A 28 -93.23 -26.57 -26.58
C ARG A 28 -92.93 -25.42 -25.65
N VAL A 29 -91.64 -25.16 -25.47
CA VAL A 29 -91.13 -24.00 -24.74
C VAL A 29 -91.87 -22.81 -25.32
N THR A 30 -92.77 -22.24 -24.53
CA THR A 30 -93.63 -21.15 -24.99
C THR A 30 -92.73 -19.95 -25.28
N PRO A 31 -93.08 -19.09 -26.25
CA PRO A 31 -92.27 -17.90 -26.55
C PRO A 31 -92.00 -17.03 -25.30
N VAL A 32 -92.93 -17.02 -24.34
CA VAL A 32 -92.77 -16.30 -23.06
C VAL A 32 -91.77 -17.01 -22.12
N GLN A 33 -91.76 -18.35 -22.05
CA GLN A 33 -90.75 -19.09 -21.27
C GLN A 33 -89.33 -18.83 -21.79
N LYS A 34 -89.15 -18.77 -23.12
CA LYS A 34 -87.85 -18.44 -23.74
C LYS A 34 -87.37 -17.02 -23.44
N VAL A 35 -88.29 -16.07 -23.29
CA VAL A 35 -87.96 -14.70 -22.89
C VAL A 35 -87.52 -14.68 -21.41
N ILE A 36 -88.19 -15.44 -20.54
CA ILE A 36 -87.79 -15.57 -19.13
C ILE A 36 -86.42 -16.24 -19.00
N GLU A 37 -86.18 -17.35 -19.72
CA GLU A 37 -84.87 -18.02 -19.77
C GLU A 37 -83.76 -17.10 -20.32
N LEU A 38 -84.06 -16.28 -21.34
CA LEU A 38 -83.12 -15.30 -21.87
C LEU A 38 -82.81 -14.19 -20.84
N MET A 39 -83.83 -13.66 -20.16
CA MET A 39 -83.66 -12.63 -19.14
C MET A 39 -82.92 -13.15 -17.91
N GLU A 40 -83.21 -14.38 -17.46
CA GLU A 40 -82.46 -15.06 -16.39
C GLU A 40 -81.01 -15.32 -16.82
N GLY A 41 -80.78 -15.73 -18.07
CA GLY A 41 -79.45 -15.90 -18.65
C GLY A 41 -78.65 -14.60 -18.72
N MET A 42 -79.30 -13.48 -19.09
CA MET A 42 -78.68 -12.14 -19.07
C MET A 42 -78.36 -11.66 -17.65
N LEU A 43 -79.22 -11.98 -16.67
CA LEU A 43 -79.00 -11.62 -15.27
C LEU A 43 -77.82 -12.41 -14.67
N VAL A 44 -77.72 -13.71 -14.98
CA VAL A 44 -76.58 -14.54 -14.57
C VAL A 44 -75.29 -14.07 -15.24
N LYS A 45 -75.30 -13.77 -16.56
CA LYS A 45 -74.15 -13.21 -17.27
C LYS A 45 -73.72 -11.86 -16.70
N GLY A 46 -74.65 -10.93 -16.48
CA GLY A 46 -74.33 -9.63 -15.90
C GLY A 46 -73.78 -9.71 -14.48
N LYS A 47 -74.22 -10.70 -13.67
CA LYS A 47 -73.62 -10.96 -12.34
C LYS A 47 -72.21 -11.54 -12.46
N ALA A 48 -71.97 -12.44 -13.40
CA ALA A 48 -70.67 -13.04 -13.65
C ALA A 48 -69.66 -12.01 -14.19
N GLU A 49 -70.04 -11.26 -15.22
CA GLU A 49 -69.24 -10.19 -15.83
C GLU A 49 -68.91 -9.08 -14.81
N LYS A 50 -69.89 -8.66 -13.99
CA LYS A 50 -69.63 -7.70 -12.90
C LYS A 50 -68.59 -8.22 -11.91
N HIS A 51 -68.67 -9.50 -11.53
CA HIS A 51 -67.71 -10.08 -10.60
C HIS A 51 -66.31 -10.17 -11.22
N GLU A 52 -66.23 -10.60 -12.49
CA GLU A 52 -64.97 -10.68 -13.23
C GLU A 52 -64.33 -9.29 -13.39
N GLU A 53 -65.09 -8.27 -13.78
CA GLU A 53 -64.62 -6.89 -13.86
C GLU A 53 -64.14 -6.35 -12.51
N GLN A 54 -64.84 -6.67 -11.41
CA GLN A 54 -64.41 -6.29 -10.07
C GLN A 54 -63.06 -6.92 -9.68
N VAL A 55 -62.84 -8.18 -10.03
CA VAL A 55 -61.57 -8.87 -9.77
C VAL A 55 -60.46 -8.29 -10.62
N GLN A 56 -60.70 -8.06 -11.92
CA GLN A 56 -59.71 -7.44 -12.81
C GLN A 56 -59.37 -6.00 -12.39
N PHE A 57 -60.36 -5.21 -12.00
CA PHE A 57 -60.15 -3.86 -11.50
C PHE A 57 -59.38 -3.85 -10.18
N ALA A 58 -59.68 -4.75 -9.25
CA ALA A 58 -58.94 -4.89 -8.00
C ALA A 58 -57.47 -5.27 -8.26
N ALA A 59 -57.22 -6.23 -9.16
CA ALA A 59 -55.88 -6.62 -9.57
C ALA A 59 -55.11 -5.47 -10.26
N TYR A 60 -55.78 -4.73 -11.15
CA TYR A 60 -55.18 -3.57 -11.82
C TYR A 60 -54.86 -2.44 -10.83
N LYS A 61 -55.78 -2.15 -9.90
CA LYS A 61 -55.55 -1.15 -8.86
C LYS A 61 -54.34 -1.53 -8.00
N GLN A 62 -54.27 -2.79 -7.56
CA GLN A 62 -53.14 -3.29 -6.79
C GLN A 62 -51.84 -3.16 -7.60
N PHE A 63 -51.83 -3.52 -8.88
CA PHE A 63 -50.67 -3.33 -9.74
C PHE A 63 -50.23 -1.85 -9.83
N CYS A 64 -51.19 -0.91 -9.95
CA CYS A 64 -50.88 0.51 -9.95
C CYS A 64 -50.29 0.98 -8.61
N ASP A 65 -50.88 0.57 -7.48
CA ASP A 65 -50.42 0.93 -6.14
C ASP A 65 -49.03 0.34 -5.84
N ASP A 66 -48.80 -0.93 -6.19
CA ASP A 66 -47.52 -1.62 -6.06
C ASP A 66 -46.45 -0.99 -6.96
N THR A 67 -46.81 -0.64 -8.20
CA THR A 67 -45.88 0.03 -9.12
C THR A 67 -45.53 1.43 -8.64
N ALA A 68 -46.51 2.20 -8.16
CA ALA A 68 -46.27 3.55 -7.65
C ALA A 68 -45.36 3.54 -6.42
N SER A 69 -45.63 2.63 -5.47
CA SER A 69 -44.78 2.46 -4.27
C SER A 69 -43.37 1.97 -4.63
N ALA A 70 -43.25 0.97 -5.50
CA ALA A 70 -41.94 0.48 -5.94
C ALA A 70 -41.11 1.56 -6.64
N LYS A 71 -41.74 2.38 -7.50
CA LYS A 71 -41.05 3.47 -8.19
C LYS A 71 -40.64 4.60 -7.25
N THR A 72 -41.50 4.97 -6.30
CA THR A 72 -41.16 6.02 -5.31
C THR A 72 -40.01 5.58 -4.40
N ASN A 73 -40.01 4.32 -3.94
CA ASN A 73 -38.89 3.76 -3.19
C ASN A 73 -37.60 3.73 -4.02
N ALA A 74 -37.67 3.27 -5.27
CA ALA A 74 -36.49 3.25 -6.16
C ALA A 74 -35.94 4.66 -6.43
N ILE A 75 -36.80 5.68 -6.54
CA ILE A 75 -36.37 7.08 -6.68
C ILE A 75 -35.68 7.56 -5.41
N ALA A 76 -36.22 7.25 -4.23
CA ALA A 76 -35.60 7.62 -2.95
C ALA A 76 -34.23 6.95 -2.78
N GLU A 77 -34.13 5.64 -3.02
CA GLU A 77 -32.85 4.91 -2.98
C GLU A 77 -31.83 5.47 -3.98
N ALA A 78 -32.27 5.81 -5.20
CA ALA A 78 -31.40 6.42 -6.19
C ALA A 78 -30.93 7.82 -5.76
N ALA A 79 -31.79 8.62 -5.14
CA ALA A 79 -31.42 9.93 -4.61
C ALA A 79 -30.37 9.80 -3.49
N ASP A 80 -30.57 8.88 -2.54
CA ASP A 80 -29.61 8.60 -1.48
C ASP A 80 -28.26 8.13 -2.04
N GLN A 81 -28.28 7.28 -3.07
CA GLN A 81 -27.05 6.86 -3.76
C GLN A 81 -26.35 8.01 -4.47
N ILE A 82 -27.09 8.92 -5.10
CA ILE A 82 -26.51 10.11 -5.74
C ILE A 82 -25.81 10.99 -4.70
N GLU A 83 -26.44 11.24 -3.55
CA GLU A 83 -25.83 12.02 -2.47
C GLU A 83 -24.57 11.35 -1.92
N LEU A 84 -24.62 10.05 -1.66
CA LEU A 84 -23.47 9.27 -1.20
C LEU A 84 -22.33 9.30 -2.22
N LEU A 85 -22.62 9.08 -3.50
CA LEU A 85 -21.62 9.13 -4.56
C LEU A 85 -21.02 10.52 -4.72
N THR A 86 -21.83 11.57 -4.57
CA THR A 86 -21.37 12.97 -4.62
C THR A 86 -20.40 13.27 -3.47
N ALA A 87 -20.77 12.89 -2.23
CA ALA A 87 -19.89 13.04 -1.07
C ALA A 87 -18.58 12.25 -1.23
N ASN A 88 -18.64 11.04 -1.79
CA ASN A 88 -17.45 10.26 -2.09
C ASN A 88 -16.56 10.92 -3.16
N ILE A 89 -17.14 11.50 -4.21
CA ILE A 89 -16.39 12.24 -5.24
C ILE A 89 -15.64 13.42 -4.62
N GLU A 90 -16.30 14.19 -3.76
CA GLU A 90 -15.67 15.31 -3.07
C GLU A 90 -14.53 14.85 -2.16
N LYS A 91 -14.76 13.80 -1.38
CA LYS A 91 -13.73 13.19 -0.52
C LYS A 91 -12.52 12.74 -1.33
N TYR A 92 -12.73 11.96 -2.39
CA TYR A 92 -11.63 11.45 -3.21
C TYR A 92 -10.90 12.57 -3.97
N THR A 93 -11.60 13.64 -4.33
CA THR A 93 -10.99 14.83 -4.92
C THR A 93 -10.09 15.55 -3.92
N ALA A 94 -10.55 15.72 -2.68
CA ALA A 94 -9.74 16.30 -1.60
C ALA A 94 -8.53 15.43 -1.24
N ASP A 95 -8.71 14.11 -1.17
CA ASP A 95 -7.62 13.16 -0.95
C ASP A 95 -6.59 13.19 -2.09
N ALA A 96 -7.03 13.24 -3.34
CA ALA A 96 -6.14 13.35 -4.50
C ALA A 96 -5.31 14.65 -4.44
N ALA A 97 -5.92 15.78 -4.09
CA ALA A 97 -5.22 17.06 -3.94
C ALA A 97 -4.19 17.01 -2.80
N ARG A 98 -4.57 16.43 -1.65
CA ARG A 98 -3.66 16.25 -0.50
C ARG A 98 -2.47 15.36 -0.86
N LEU A 99 -2.73 14.18 -1.43
CA LEU A 99 -1.69 13.24 -1.84
C LEU A 99 -0.75 13.85 -2.90
N THR A 100 -1.28 14.63 -3.83
CA THR A 100 -0.45 15.34 -4.83
C THR A 100 0.51 16.33 -4.16
N LYS A 101 0.05 17.05 -3.13
CA LYS A 101 0.89 17.96 -2.35
C LYS A 101 1.94 17.22 -1.53
N GLU A 102 1.57 16.09 -0.91
CA GLU A 102 2.51 15.24 -0.16
C GLU A 102 3.59 14.66 -1.07
N ILE A 103 3.23 14.19 -2.28
CA ILE A 103 4.20 13.73 -3.28
C ILE A 103 5.19 14.83 -3.64
N ALA A 104 4.71 16.04 -3.94
CA ALA A 104 5.59 17.16 -4.28
C ALA A 104 6.56 17.52 -3.13
N GLY A 105 6.09 17.46 -1.88
CA GLY A 105 6.95 17.66 -0.71
C GLY A 105 7.99 16.56 -0.54
N HIS A 106 7.60 15.30 -0.72
CA HIS A 106 8.55 14.18 -0.65
C HIS A 106 9.59 14.21 -1.78
N ASP A 107 9.22 14.65 -2.99
CA ASP A 107 10.18 14.84 -4.09
C ASP A 107 11.22 15.92 -3.77
N GLU A 108 10.80 17.01 -3.11
CA GLU A 108 11.70 18.05 -2.61
C GLU A 108 12.65 17.49 -1.53
N ASP A 109 12.12 16.78 -0.54
CA ASP A 109 12.91 16.14 0.51
C ASP A 109 13.96 15.17 -0.07
N ILE A 110 13.56 14.33 -1.04
CA ILE A 110 14.46 13.38 -1.72
C ILE A 110 15.58 14.13 -2.44
N SER A 111 15.26 15.24 -3.11
CA SER A 111 16.26 16.07 -3.80
C SER A 111 17.28 16.65 -2.83
N VAL A 112 16.80 17.22 -1.72
CA VAL A 112 17.65 17.78 -0.65
C VAL A 112 18.54 16.70 -0.04
N TRP A 113 17.97 15.58 0.39
CA TRP A 113 18.74 14.48 1.00
C TRP A 113 19.74 13.86 0.03
N THR A 114 19.41 13.75 -1.25
CA THR A 114 20.36 13.29 -2.27
C THR A 114 21.54 14.27 -2.41
N GLY A 115 21.27 15.58 -2.32
CA GLY A 115 22.29 16.62 -2.27
C GLY A 115 23.19 16.48 -1.03
N ASP A 116 22.58 16.35 0.15
CA ASP A 116 23.29 16.22 1.42
C ASP A 116 24.16 14.97 1.47
N VAL A 117 23.67 13.82 1.00
CA VAL A 117 24.45 12.58 0.91
C VAL A 117 25.67 12.77 0.02
N LYS A 118 25.54 13.45 -1.13
CA LYS A 118 26.67 13.75 -2.02
C LYS A 118 27.68 14.69 -1.34
N ALA A 119 27.20 15.73 -0.67
CA ALA A 119 28.05 16.67 0.05
C ALA A 119 28.80 15.99 1.21
N ALA A 120 28.09 15.23 2.04
CA ALA A 120 28.67 14.46 3.14
C ALA A 120 29.69 13.43 2.66
N THR A 121 29.39 12.72 1.56
CA THR A 121 30.33 11.76 0.95
C THR A 121 31.58 12.45 0.45
N LYS A 122 31.44 13.64 -0.17
CA LYS A 122 32.60 14.43 -0.63
C LYS A 122 33.47 14.86 0.54
N VAL A 123 32.87 15.40 1.61
CA VAL A 123 33.60 15.79 2.83
C VAL A 123 34.30 14.57 3.43
N ARG A 124 33.61 13.44 3.54
CA ARG A 124 34.19 12.21 4.09
C ARG A 124 35.41 11.74 3.31
N ASN A 125 35.36 11.80 1.98
CA ASN A 125 36.50 11.42 1.14
C ASN A 125 37.70 12.36 1.32
N ILE A 126 37.46 13.66 1.52
CA ILE A 126 38.52 14.64 1.80
C ILE A 126 39.14 14.34 3.17
N GLU A 127 38.32 14.15 4.21
CA GLU A 127 38.80 13.83 5.56
C GLU A 127 39.61 12.53 5.60
N VAL A 128 39.20 11.52 4.83
CA VAL A 128 39.95 10.24 4.73
C VAL A 128 41.31 10.48 4.09
N ALA A 129 41.39 11.25 3.01
CA ALA A 129 42.66 11.56 2.35
C ALA A 129 43.61 12.35 3.28
N ASP A 130 43.09 13.35 3.98
CA ASP A 130 43.86 14.13 4.96
C ASP A 130 44.31 13.26 6.15
N TYR A 131 43.44 12.35 6.62
CA TYR A 131 43.78 11.40 7.66
C TYR A 131 44.89 10.43 7.23
N GLU A 132 44.83 9.87 6.02
CA GLU A 132 45.86 8.97 5.51
C GLU A 132 47.21 9.68 5.37
N ALA A 133 47.22 10.92 4.88
CA ALA A 133 48.44 11.74 4.77
C ALA A 133 49.05 12.01 6.16
N THR A 134 48.25 12.50 7.10
CA THR A 134 48.72 12.80 8.46
C THR A 134 49.16 11.54 9.21
N HIS A 135 48.43 10.43 9.07
CA HIS A 135 48.80 9.15 9.67
C HIS A 135 50.14 8.65 9.13
N LYS A 136 50.38 8.79 7.82
CA LYS A 136 51.66 8.42 7.21
C LYS A 136 52.80 9.26 7.77
N ASP A 137 52.69 10.58 7.79
CA ASP A 137 53.73 11.48 8.32
C ASP A 137 54.07 11.17 9.79
N TYR A 138 53.07 10.87 10.62
CA TYR A 138 53.29 10.47 12.01
C TYR A 138 53.94 9.08 12.12
N SER A 139 53.54 8.12 11.29
CA SER A 139 54.15 6.79 11.28
C SER A 139 55.62 6.83 10.87
N GLU A 140 55.96 7.64 9.86
CA GLU A 140 57.34 7.87 9.42
C GLU A 140 58.16 8.59 10.49
N SER A 141 57.56 9.56 11.20
CA SER A 141 58.18 10.25 12.32
C SER A 141 58.47 9.31 13.50
N MET A 142 57.52 8.45 13.85
CA MET A 142 57.68 7.44 14.91
C MET A 142 58.81 6.45 14.57
N ASP A 143 58.83 5.94 13.33
CA ASP A 143 59.85 5.02 12.84
C ASP A 143 61.24 5.69 12.79
N ALA A 144 61.32 6.96 12.39
CA ALA A 144 62.56 7.74 12.46
C ALA A 144 63.08 7.92 13.90
N LEU A 145 62.19 8.23 14.85
CA LEU A 145 62.55 8.32 16.28
C LEU A 145 63.02 6.97 16.83
N GLN A 146 62.38 5.86 16.44
CA GLN A 146 62.79 4.52 16.86
C GLN A 146 64.18 4.16 16.34
N ARG A 147 64.46 4.42 15.06
CA ARG A 147 65.83 4.27 14.50
C ARG A 147 66.84 5.16 15.20
N ALA A 148 66.50 6.41 15.50
CA ALA A 148 67.39 7.32 16.21
C ALA A 148 67.74 6.80 17.61
N ILE A 149 66.75 6.29 18.35
CA ILE A 149 66.97 5.63 19.65
C ILE A 149 67.88 4.41 19.51
N GLU A 150 67.69 3.57 18.49
CA GLU A 150 68.57 2.42 18.26
C GLU A 150 70.01 2.82 17.94
N VAL A 151 70.21 3.85 17.09
CA VAL A 151 71.54 4.38 16.78
C VAL A 151 72.20 4.95 18.03
N LEU A 152 71.49 5.76 18.81
CA LEU A 152 71.99 6.32 20.07
C LEU A 152 72.34 5.22 21.08
N LYS A 153 71.52 4.17 21.19
CA LYS A 153 71.84 2.99 22.04
C LYS A 153 73.08 2.24 21.55
N LYS A 154 73.23 2.03 20.25
CA LYS A 154 74.42 1.38 19.65
C LYS A 154 75.69 2.24 19.77
N GLN A 155 75.55 3.56 19.83
CA GLN A 155 76.65 4.53 19.97
C GLN A 155 76.89 4.96 21.42
N ALA A 156 76.22 4.36 22.41
CA ALA A 156 76.41 4.62 23.84
C ALA A 156 77.70 3.99 24.37
N TYR A 157 78.84 4.44 23.85
CA TYR A 157 80.18 4.14 24.35
C TYR A 157 81.09 5.36 24.15
N ASP A 158 82.10 5.55 25.01
CA ASP A 158 82.98 6.72 24.96
C ASP A 158 83.75 6.81 23.63
N ARG A 159 83.58 7.94 22.93
CA ARG A 159 84.34 8.26 21.71
C ARG A 159 85.22 9.48 21.93
N SER A 160 86.47 9.41 21.46
CA SER A 160 87.32 10.59 21.35
C SER A 160 86.74 11.55 20.31
N GLN A 161 86.65 12.83 20.64
CA GLN A 161 86.08 13.96 19.87
C GLN A 161 86.55 14.15 18.41
N ALA A 162 87.46 13.31 17.89
CA ALA A 162 88.00 13.40 16.54
C ALA A 162 86.96 13.17 15.41
N SER A 163 85.81 12.54 15.69
CA SER A 163 84.76 12.30 14.68
C SER A 163 83.93 13.52 14.32
N PHE A 164 84.10 14.67 14.98
CA PHE A 164 83.41 15.93 14.68
C PHE A 164 84.07 16.76 13.55
N ALA A 165 85.08 16.21 12.86
CA ALA A 165 85.78 16.88 11.75
C ALA A 165 84.87 17.29 10.57
N GLN A 166 83.67 16.71 10.45
CA GLN A 166 82.68 17.15 9.45
C GLN A 166 82.01 18.48 9.81
N VAL A 167 81.94 18.83 11.10
CA VAL A 167 81.36 20.10 11.58
C VAL A 167 82.31 21.28 11.33
N SER A 168 83.62 21.04 11.28
CA SER A 168 84.60 22.06 10.84
C SER A 168 84.37 22.53 9.40
N SER A 169 83.83 21.68 8.53
CA SER A 169 83.51 22.02 7.13
C SER A 169 82.34 22.99 7.01
N LEU A 170 81.46 23.06 8.01
CA LEU A 170 80.28 23.94 8.04
C LEU A 170 80.64 25.40 8.36
N LYS A 171 81.84 25.67 8.89
CA LYS A 171 82.33 27.03 9.17
C LYS A 171 82.42 27.92 7.92
N ASN A 172 82.70 27.28 6.78
CA ASN A 172 82.95 27.94 5.50
C ASN A 172 81.69 28.23 4.69
N LEU A 173 80.51 27.71 5.08
CA LEU A 173 79.26 28.04 4.40
C LEU A 173 78.76 29.44 4.80
N LYS A 174 78.39 30.23 3.79
CA LYS A 174 77.85 31.59 3.95
C LYS A 174 76.44 31.64 4.53
N LEU A 175 75.73 30.49 4.54
CA LEU A 175 74.34 30.36 4.95
C LEU A 175 74.14 30.19 6.47
N VAL A 176 75.22 29.99 7.23
CA VAL A 176 75.15 29.80 8.69
C VAL A 176 75.25 31.16 9.40
N PRO A 177 74.28 31.54 10.26
CA PRO A 177 74.31 32.80 11.00
C PRO A 177 75.50 32.87 11.97
N ARG A 178 76.00 34.10 12.23
CA ARG A 178 77.24 34.33 13.01
C ARG A 178 77.19 33.75 14.43
N GLU A 179 76.01 33.67 15.03
CA GLU A 179 75.81 33.10 16.37
C GLU A 179 76.05 31.58 16.38
N ALA A 180 75.52 30.86 15.39
CA ALA A 180 75.76 29.43 15.23
C ALA A 180 77.22 29.11 14.94
N LYS A 181 77.95 29.99 14.22
CA LYS A 181 79.40 29.84 13.99
C LYS A 181 80.21 29.90 15.28
N LYS A 182 79.88 30.85 16.18
CA LYS A 182 80.54 30.96 17.50
C LYS A 182 80.26 29.75 18.39
N ALA A 183 79.03 29.23 18.38
CA ALA A 183 78.69 28.03 19.14
C ALA A 183 79.44 26.79 18.63
N ILE A 184 79.58 26.65 17.31
CA ILE A 184 80.36 25.59 16.67
C ILE A 184 81.86 25.71 17.02
N ASP A 185 82.41 26.93 17.01
CA ASP A 185 83.80 27.18 17.41
C ASP A 185 84.06 26.83 18.88
N ALA A 186 83.16 27.23 19.79
CA ALA A 186 83.26 26.91 21.21
C ALA A 186 83.21 25.40 21.46
N LEU A 187 82.31 24.69 20.75
CA LEU A 187 82.17 23.23 20.86
C LEU A 187 83.40 22.47 20.33
N LEU A 188 84.04 22.97 19.26
CA LEU A 188 85.27 22.39 18.69
C LEU A 188 86.53 22.72 19.49
N GLN A 189 86.52 23.82 20.26
CA GLN A 189 87.60 24.19 21.17
C GLN A 189 87.49 23.47 22.53
N GLN A 190 86.33 22.90 22.85
CA GLN A 190 86.13 22.06 24.02
C GLN A 190 86.81 20.69 23.83
N ASN A 191 88.15 20.67 23.90
CA ASN A 191 88.94 19.44 23.94
C ASN A 191 88.53 18.61 25.17
N PRO A 192 88.33 17.28 25.04
CA PRO A 192 88.11 16.42 26.20
C PRO A 192 89.45 16.25 26.92
N SER A 193 89.76 17.17 27.84
CA SER A 193 90.81 16.93 28.82
C SER A 193 90.32 15.87 29.81
N VAL A 194 90.82 14.65 29.62
CA VAL A 194 91.05 13.59 30.61
C VAL A 194 90.07 13.58 31.79
N GLY A 195 88.99 12.78 31.66
CA GLY A 195 88.43 12.09 32.82
C GLY A 195 89.33 10.89 33.15
N PRO A 196 89.73 10.67 34.43
CA PRO A 196 90.68 9.62 34.76
C PRO A 196 90.07 8.24 34.53
N ARG A 197 90.85 7.34 33.90
CA ARG A 197 90.56 5.91 33.84
C ARG A 197 90.81 5.27 35.22
N GLY A 198 89.79 4.58 35.74
CA GLY A 198 89.94 3.36 36.54
C GLY A 198 89.73 3.47 38.06
N GLY A 199 88.79 2.66 38.57
CA GLY A 199 88.80 2.14 39.94
C GLY A 199 87.43 2.11 40.63
N GLY A 200 86.77 0.95 40.65
CA GLY A 200 85.54 0.67 41.42
C GLY A 200 84.50 -0.13 40.64
#